data_AF-A0A3B9D2K3-F1
#
_entry.id   AF-A0A3B9D2K3-F1
#
_cell.length_a   1.000
_cell.length_b   1.000
_cell.length_c   1.000
_cell.angle_alpha   90.00
_cell.angle_beta   90.00
_cell.angle_gamma   90.00
#
_symmetry.space_group_name_H-M   'P 1'
#
loop_
_entity.id
_entity.type
_entity.pdbx_description
1 polymer ?
#
loop_
_entity_poly.entity_id
_entity_poly.type
_entity_poly.pdbx_seq_one_letter_code
_entity_poly.pdbx_strand_id
1 'polypeptide(L)'
;MPFNIRARGKLSQITTALYNFEKSGQLHQMTSLRIIPIGSSGQFEMAASVETVLLPGNGRKTLSRRPSTVLVSDSRGDYDVIADENIFGIGVDPRDPMHHTILSAVTYRNGQPTAWITELMDDEVHKLASGEEFDTTALAGRIVSVSEESAVIESFGEKFEIEIGESFGEALGIEIPRDAGDPLDGAPGV
;
A
#
# COMPACT_ATOMS: atom_id res chain seq x y z
N MET A 1 10.09 -26.61 -21.25
CA MET A 1 9.49 -25.31 -21.61
C MET A 1 9.08 -24.65 -20.30
N PRO A 2 9.60 -23.46 -19.97
CA PRO A 2 9.25 -22.77 -18.74
C PRO A 2 7.86 -22.10 -18.85
N PHE A 3 7.12 -22.11 -17.75
CA PHE A 3 5.92 -21.30 -17.56
C PHE A 3 6.32 -19.95 -16.98
N ASN A 4 5.77 -18.87 -17.52
CA ASN A 4 6.03 -17.52 -17.00
C ASN A 4 4.80 -17.01 -16.28
N ILE A 5 5.00 -16.50 -15.07
CA ILE A 5 3.97 -15.94 -14.21
C ILE A 5 4.27 -14.46 -14.04
N ARG A 6 3.25 -13.61 -14.20
CA ARG A 6 3.29 -12.21 -13.80
C ARG A 6 2.12 -11.92 -12.87
N ALA A 7 2.38 -11.19 -11.81
CA ALA A 7 1.38 -10.82 -10.83
C ALA A 7 1.67 -9.43 -10.26
N ARG A 8 0.65 -8.81 -9.67
CA ARG A 8 0.77 -7.58 -8.90
C ARG A 8 0.08 -7.76 -7.56
N GLY A 9 0.68 -7.28 -6.48
CA GLY A 9 0.07 -7.35 -5.16
C GLY A 9 0.99 -6.85 -4.05
N LYS A 10 0.49 -6.91 -2.80
CA LYS A 10 1.28 -6.60 -1.60
C LYS A 10 2.31 -7.71 -1.35
N LEU A 11 3.39 -7.38 -0.65
CA LEU A 11 4.45 -8.35 -0.32
C LEU A 11 3.89 -9.55 0.47
N SER A 12 2.95 -9.33 1.39
CA SER A 12 2.27 -10.41 2.14
C SER A 12 1.50 -11.40 1.24
N GLN A 13 0.92 -10.92 0.14
CA GLN A 13 0.22 -11.77 -0.84
C GLN A 13 1.21 -12.60 -1.66
N ILE A 14 2.33 -11.99 -2.05
CA ILE A 14 3.42 -12.67 -2.75
C ILE A 14 4.05 -13.75 -1.86
N THR A 15 4.37 -13.44 -0.60
CA THR A 15 4.88 -14.41 0.39
C THR A 15 3.93 -15.59 0.56
N THR A 16 2.62 -15.32 0.62
CA THR A 16 1.61 -16.38 0.70
C THR A 16 1.58 -17.26 -0.55
N ALA A 17 1.71 -16.67 -1.74
CA ALA A 17 1.77 -17.42 -2.98
C ALA A 17 3.02 -18.30 -3.05
N LEU A 18 4.19 -17.76 -2.68
CA LEU A 18 5.46 -18.50 -2.66
C LEU A 18 5.43 -19.64 -1.65
N TYR A 19 4.94 -19.39 -0.43
CA TYR A 19 4.74 -20.43 0.58
C TYR A 19 3.86 -21.57 0.06
N ASN A 20 2.73 -21.27 -0.56
CA ASN A 20 1.83 -22.28 -1.11
C ASN A 20 2.46 -23.05 -2.29
N PHE A 21 3.23 -22.35 -3.12
CA PHE A 21 3.95 -22.95 -4.25
C PHE A 21 4.98 -23.97 -3.76
N GLU A 22 5.84 -23.58 -2.82
CA GLU A 22 6.88 -24.43 -2.25
C GLU A 22 6.33 -25.54 -1.36
N LYS A 23 5.23 -25.30 -0.65
CA LYS A 23 4.53 -26.33 0.15
C LYS A 23 3.94 -27.43 -0.74
N SER A 24 3.59 -27.11 -1.98
CA SER A 24 2.96 -28.10 -2.86
C SER A 24 3.98 -29.17 -3.27
N GLY A 25 3.63 -30.46 -3.11
CA GLY A 25 4.50 -31.56 -3.51
C GLY A 25 4.43 -31.89 -5.00
N GLN A 26 4.35 -30.86 -5.86
CA GLN A 26 4.48 -31.03 -7.31
C GLN A 26 5.96 -31.00 -7.71
N LEU A 27 6.30 -31.63 -8.82
CA LEU A 27 7.65 -31.61 -9.39
C LEU A 27 7.87 -30.36 -10.23
N HIS A 28 7.72 -29.19 -9.59
CA HIS A 28 8.03 -27.91 -10.17
C HIS A 28 9.21 -27.25 -9.46
N GLN A 29 9.86 -26.33 -10.15
CA GLN A 29 10.91 -25.53 -9.59
C GLN A 29 10.81 -24.12 -10.16
N MET A 30 10.87 -23.12 -9.29
CA MET A 30 11.03 -21.74 -9.71
C MET A 30 12.50 -21.51 -10.09
N THR A 31 12.75 -21.18 -11.36
CA THR A 31 14.10 -20.96 -11.88
C THR A 31 14.52 -19.50 -11.86
N SER A 32 13.54 -18.59 -11.87
CA SER A 32 13.78 -17.17 -11.63
C SER A 32 12.61 -16.53 -10.91
N LEU A 33 12.92 -15.55 -10.06
CA LEU A 33 11.95 -14.70 -9.39
C LEU A 33 12.48 -13.27 -9.44
N ARG A 34 11.63 -12.35 -9.87
CA ARG A 34 11.87 -10.91 -9.86
C ARG A 34 10.68 -10.25 -9.17
N ILE A 35 10.98 -9.40 -8.21
CA ILE A 35 9.99 -8.59 -7.49
C ILE A 35 10.45 -7.14 -7.63
N ILE A 36 9.58 -6.26 -8.10
CA ILE A 36 9.87 -4.83 -8.33
C ILE A 36 8.82 -4.01 -7.58
N PRO A 37 9.21 -3.08 -6.69
CA PRO A 37 8.26 -2.16 -6.07
C PRO A 37 7.64 -1.21 -7.09
N ILE A 38 6.37 -0.88 -6.92
CA ILE A 38 5.62 0.03 -7.80
C ILE A 38 5.42 1.37 -7.08
N GLY A 39 6.37 2.28 -7.29
CA GLY A 39 6.36 3.59 -6.63
C GLY A 39 6.29 3.48 -5.10
N SER A 40 5.58 4.40 -4.46
CA SER A 40 5.30 4.42 -3.01
C SER A 40 4.02 3.66 -2.62
N SER A 41 3.37 2.96 -3.55
CA SER A 41 2.04 2.35 -3.33
C SER A 41 2.02 1.14 -2.39
N GLY A 42 3.18 0.69 -1.90
CA GLY A 42 3.32 -0.57 -1.15
C GLY A 42 3.00 -1.84 -1.95
N GLN A 43 2.81 -1.71 -3.27
CA GLN A 43 2.57 -2.82 -4.19
C GLN A 43 3.83 -3.21 -4.95
N PHE A 44 3.87 -4.46 -5.37
CA PHE A 44 4.97 -5.05 -6.10
C PHE A 44 4.48 -5.71 -7.39
N GLU A 45 5.24 -5.56 -8.46
CA GLU A 45 5.15 -6.41 -9.64
C GLU A 45 6.06 -7.62 -9.43
N MET A 46 5.50 -8.81 -9.57
CA MET A 46 6.23 -10.07 -9.52
C MET A 46 6.27 -10.68 -10.92
N ALA A 47 7.45 -11.15 -11.32
CA ALA A 47 7.65 -12.01 -12.48
C ALA A 47 8.43 -13.25 -12.08
N ALA A 48 7.95 -14.43 -12.44
CA ALA A 48 8.63 -15.69 -12.16
C ALA A 48 8.63 -16.62 -13.37
N SER A 49 9.69 -17.42 -13.49
CA SER A 49 9.76 -18.54 -14.43
C SER A 49 9.77 -19.85 -13.66
N VAL A 50 8.90 -20.77 -14.06
CA VAL A 50 8.70 -22.07 -13.43
C VAL A 50 8.93 -23.18 -14.44
N GLU A 51 9.75 -24.16 -14.08
CA GLU A 51 9.90 -25.40 -14.83
C GLU A 51 9.20 -26.54 -14.13
N THR A 52 8.71 -27.50 -14.92
CA THR A 52 8.04 -28.70 -14.39
C THR A 52 8.66 -29.94 -15.03
N VAL A 53 8.89 -30.96 -14.22
CA VAL A 53 9.37 -32.26 -14.68
C VAL A 53 8.20 -33.24 -14.75
N LEU A 54 8.05 -33.86 -15.93
CA LEU A 54 7.13 -34.98 -16.14
C LEU A 54 7.93 -36.26 -16.25
N LEU A 55 7.63 -37.24 -15.40
CA LEU A 55 8.24 -38.56 -15.49
C LEU A 55 7.61 -39.35 -16.65
N PRO A 56 8.43 -39.89 -17.58
CA PRO A 56 7.93 -40.69 -18.70
C PRO A 56 7.06 -41.85 -18.22
N GLY A 57 5.92 -42.07 -18.88
CA GLY A 57 5.00 -43.17 -18.58
C GLY A 57 4.06 -42.94 -17.38
N ASN A 58 4.16 -41.80 -16.69
CA ASN A 58 3.34 -41.51 -15.51
C ASN A 58 2.38 -40.33 -15.77
N GLY A 59 1.35 -40.57 -16.57
CA GLY A 59 0.31 -39.59 -16.93
C GLY A 59 -0.78 -39.46 -15.86
N ARG A 60 -0.40 -39.08 -14.63
CA ARG A 60 -1.37 -38.92 -13.54
C ARG A 60 -2.34 -37.78 -13.87
N LYS A 61 -3.65 -38.05 -13.83
CA LYS A 61 -4.72 -37.06 -14.06
C LYS A 61 -5.01 -36.18 -12.84
N THR A 62 -4.39 -36.46 -11.71
CA THR A 62 -4.66 -35.82 -10.42
C THR A 62 -3.38 -35.26 -9.81
N LEU A 63 -3.47 -34.08 -9.21
CA LEU A 63 -2.36 -33.42 -8.53
C LEU A 63 -1.88 -34.21 -7.30
N SER A 64 -0.59 -34.09 -7.00
CA SER A 64 -0.02 -34.63 -5.76
C SER A 64 -0.71 -33.97 -4.54
N ARG A 65 -1.07 -34.78 -3.55
CA ARG A 65 -1.65 -34.33 -2.26
C ARG A 65 -0.63 -34.33 -1.12
N ARG A 66 0.59 -34.78 -1.38
CA ARG A 66 1.66 -34.78 -0.36
C ARG A 66 2.29 -33.38 -0.32
N PRO A 67 2.53 -32.82 0.87
CA PRO A 67 3.30 -31.59 0.98
C PRO A 67 4.77 -31.86 0.65
N SER A 68 5.46 -30.81 0.22
CA SER A 68 6.91 -30.78 0.05
C SER A 68 7.64 -30.76 1.40
N THR A 69 8.90 -31.17 1.41
CA THR A 69 9.82 -31.07 2.57
C THR A 69 10.88 -29.99 2.37
N VAL A 70 10.72 -29.12 1.35
CA VAL A 70 11.70 -28.08 0.99
C VAL A 70 11.59 -26.87 1.92
N LEU A 71 10.41 -26.63 2.51
CA LEU A 71 10.21 -25.51 3.44
C LEU A 71 11.01 -25.72 4.73
N VAL A 72 11.62 -24.63 5.20
CA VAL A 72 12.33 -24.58 6.49
C VAL A 72 11.34 -24.59 7.66
N SER A 73 10.17 -23.97 7.50
CA SER A 73 9.06 -24.02 8.46
C SER A 73 7.77 -24.42 7.75
N ASP A 74 6.97 -25.26 8.43
CA ASP A 74 5.63 -25.64 7.98
C ASP A 74 4.57 -24.59 8.33
N SER A 75 4.90 -23.60 9.15
CA SER A 75 3.98 -22.52 9.56
C SER A 75 4.07 -21.35 8.58
N ARG A 76 2.92 -20.93 8.02
CA ARG A 76 2.87 -19.72 7.19
C ARG A 76 3.24 -18.48 8.00
N GLY A 77 2.86 -18.41 9.27
CA GLY A 77 3.10 -17.26 10.14
C GLY A 77 4.57 -16.97 10.38
N ASP A 78 5.41 -18.02 10.37
CA ASP A 78 6.86 -17.88 10.56
C ASP A 78 7.53 -17.10 9.40
N TYR A 79 6.83 -16.94 8.28
CA TYR A 79 7.28 -16.16 7.13
C TYR A 79 6.69 -14.74 7.07
N ASP A 80 5.83 -14.35 8.01
CA ASP A 80 5.25 -13.00 8.03
C ASP A 80 6.32 -11.92 8.22
N VAL A 81 7.42 -12.25 8.92
CA VAL A 81 8.60 -11.38 9.07
C VAL A 81 9.15 -10.85 7.74
N ILE A 82 8.99 -11.59 6.63
CA ILE A 82 9.45 -11.13 5.30
C ILE A 82 8.63 -9.94 4.81
N ALA A 83 7.32 -9.95 5.08
CA ALA A 83 6.43 -8.84 4.75
C ALA A 83 6.59 -7.70 5.75
N ASP A 84 6.75 -8.02 7.03
CA ASP A 84 6.86 -7.03 8.12
C ASP A 84 8.17 -6.26 8.06
N GLU A 85 9.29 -6.93 7.78
CA GLU A 85 10.60 -6.29 7.64
C GLU A 85 10.82 -5.66 6.25
N ASN A 86 9.88 -5.88 5.32
CA ASN A 86 9.86 -5.39 3.92
C ASN A 86 11.24 -5.04 3.35
N ILE A 87 12.11 -6.05 3.25
CA ILE A 87 13.50 -5.90 2.79
C ILE A 87 13.64 -5.42 1.32
N PHE A 88 12.53 -5.41 0.57
CA PHE A 88 12.44 -4.87 -0.80
C PHE A 88 12.05 -3.39 -0.83
N GLY A 89 11.71 -2.84 0.33
CA GLY A 89 11.75 -1.42 0.63
C GLY A 89 13.18 -0.88 0.71
N ILE A 90 14.09 -1.31 -0.18
CA ILE A 90 15.26 -0.49 -0.51
C ILE A 90 14.69 0.71 -1.25
N GLY A 91 14.25 1.70 -0.46
CA GLY A 91 13.31 2.77 -0.80
C GLY A 91 12.52 3.30 0.41
N VAL A 92 12.32 2.50 1.48
CA VAL A 92 11.97 3.00 2.81
C VAL A 92 13.28 3.47 3.44
N ASP A 93 13.71 4.65 3.05
CA ASP A 93 14.76 5.36 3.77
C ASP A 93 14.25 5.51 5.23
N PRO A 94 15.01 5.19 6.28
CA PRO A 94 14.65 5.62 7.64
C PRO A 94 14.57 7.16 7.75
N ARG A 95 14.94 7.87 6.68
CA ARG A 95 14.72 9.30 6.44
C ARG A 95 13.64 9.56 5.37
N ASP A 96 12.76 8.60 5.09
CA ASP A 96 11.64 8.81 4.17
C ASP A 96 10.67 9.79 4.84
N PRO A 97 10.52 11.01 4.28
CA PRO A 97 9.64 12.00 4.87
C PRO A 97 8.18 11.52 4.91
N MET A 98 7.74 10.60 4.03
CA MET A 98 6.36 10.09 4.04
C MET A 98 6.00 9.34 5.33
N HIS A 99 6.99 8.73 5.99
CA HIS A 99 6.82 8.04 7.28
C HIS A 99 7.09 8.94 8.49
N HIS A 100 7.67 10.12 8.27
CA HIS A 100 8.07 11.04 9.33
C HIS A 100 7.32 12.38 9.30
N THR A 101 6.41 12.58 8.35
CA THR A 101 5.46 13.68 8.32
C THR A 101 4.11 13.19 8.83
N ILE A 102 3.70 13.69 9.99
CA ILE A 102 2.49 13.23 10.69
C ILE A 102 1.51 14.38 10.94
N LEU A 103 0.22 14.06 11.11
CA LEU A 103 -0.71 14.98 11.76
C LEU A 103 -0.49 14.90 13.28
N SER A 104 0.26 15.83 13.87
CA SER A 104 0.61 15.76 15.29
C SER A 104 -0.49 16.25 16.22
N ALA A 105 -1.34 17.16 15.75
CA ALA A 105 -2.48 17.66 16.52
C ALA A 105 -3.53 18.35 15.62
N VAL A 106 -4.75 18.44 16.13
CA VAL A 106 -5.72 19.45 15.71
C VAL A 106 -5.92 20.43 16.86
N THR A 107 -5.86 21.72 16.54
CA THR A 107 -6.07 22.81 17.51
C THR A 107 -7.12 23.79 17.00
N TYR A 108 -7.54 24.72 17.85
CA TYR A 108 -8.47 25.78 17.44
C TYR A 108 -7.77 27.14 17.55
N ARG A 109 -7.80 27.90 16.46
CA ARG A 109 -7.34 29.29 16.42
C ARG A 109 -8.53 30.18 16.06
N ASN A 110 -8.91 31.08 16.96
CA ASN A 110 -10.08 31.94 16.80
C ASN A 110 -11.40 31.18 16.50
N GLY A 111 -11.54 29.97 17.02
CA GLY A 111 -12.71 29.11 16.79
C GLY A 111 -12.67 28.30 15.48
N GLN A 112 -11.63 28.45 14.66
CA GLN A 112 -11.44 27.67 13.44
C GLN A 112 -10.48 26.50 13.69
N PRO A 113 -10.83 25.27 13.28
CA PRO A 113 -9.94 24.12 13.42
C PRO A 113 -8.70 24.29 12.54
N THR A 114 -7.54 23.97 13.11
CA THR A 114 -6.20 24.15 12.52
C THR A 114 -5.41 22.87 12.74
N ALA A 115 -5.04 22.20 11.65
CA ALA A 115 -4.22 21.01 11.62
C ALA A 115 -2.74 21.37 11.85
N TRP A 116 -2.03 20.57 12.64
CA TRP A 116 -0.60 20.68 12.84
C TRP A 116 0.08 19.50 12.15
N ILE A 117 0.70 19.77 11.01
CA ILE A 117 1.51 18.79 10.30
C ILE A 117 2.95 18.94 10.76
N THR A 118 3.56 17.86 11.25
CA THR A 118 4.92 17.89 11.80
C THR A 118 5.84 17.01 10.98
N GLU A 119 6.96 17.60 10.52
CA GLU A 119 8.08 16.89 9.89
C GLU A 119 9.06 16.48 11.00
N LEU A 120 8.89 15.27 11.54
CA LEU A 120 9.65 14.76 12.69
C LEU A 120 11.17 14.71 12.46
N MET A 121 11.60 14.66 11.20
CA MET A 121 13.02 14.63 10.84
C MET A 121 13.72 15.97 11.09
N ASP A 122 13.02 17.07 10.84
CA ASP A 122 13.57 18.43 10.95
C ASP A 122 12.96 19.23 12.13
N ASP A 123 12.04 18.60 12.88
CA ASP A 123 11.28 19.20 13.99
C ASP A 123 10.48 20.44 13.57
N GLU A 124 10.05 20.47 12.30
CA GLU A 124 9.26 21.56 11.72
C GLU A 124 7.76 21.31 11.86
N VAL A 125 6.98 22.35 12.19
CA VAL A 125 5.53 22.26 12.39
C VAL A 125 4.80 23.28 11.54
N HIS A 126 4.02 22.77 10.59
CA HIS A 126 3.11 23.53 9.74
C HIS A 126 1.73 23.60 10.37
N LYS A 127 1.24 24.82 10.64
CA LYS A 127 -0.07 25.05 11.28
C LYS A 127 -1.05 25.58 10.25
N LEU A 128 -1.95 24.73 9.81
CA LEU A 128 -2.72 24.94 8.58
C LEU A 128 -4.22 24.87 8.84
N ALA A 129 -4.95 25.88 8.38
CA ALA A 129 -6.40 25.89 8.37
C ALA A 129 -6.95 25.31 7.05
N SER A 130 -8.24 24.99 7.03
CA SER A 130 -8.92 24.58 5.78
C SER A 130 -8.79 25.67 4.71
N GLY A 131 -8.42 25.23 3.50
CA GLY A 131 -8.14 26.07 2.33
C GLY A 131 -6.67 26.45 2.16
N GLU A 132 -5.82 26.27 3.17
CA GLU A 132 -4.40 26.63 3.10
C GLU A 132 -3.57 25.56 2.40
N GLU A 133 -2.58 26.03 1.64
CA GLU A 133 -1.59 25.18 0.96
C GLU A 133 -0.43 24.87 1.89
N PHE A 134 0.17 23.69 1.69
CA PHE A 134 1.35 23.25 2.40
C PHE A 134 2.38 22.71 1.41
N ASP A 135 3.65 22.87 1.77
CA ASP A 135 4.79 22.36 1.03
C ASP A 135 5.73 21.73 2.06
N THR A 136 5.60 20.42 2.24
CA THR A 136 6.47 19.63 3.12
C THR A 136 7.44 18.82 2.27
N THR A 137 8.50 18.32 2.88
CA THR A 137 9.46 17.44 2.19
C THR A 137 8.78 16.16 1.68
N ALA A 138 7.77 15.67 2.40
CA ALA A 138 7.01 14.47 2.02
C ALA A 138 6.05 14.72 0.86
N LEU A 139 5.37 15.87 0.89
CA LEU A 139 4.25 16.15 0.00
C LEU A 139 3.93 17.65 -0.02
N ALA A 140 3.53 18.14 -1.19
CA ALA A 140 2.90 19.45 -1.33
C ALA A 140 1.41 19.27 -1.65
N GLY A 141 0.55 20.17 -1.17
CA GLY A 141 -0.87 20.04 -1.35
C GLY A 141 -1.67 21.13 -0.63
N ARG A 142 -2.93 20.82 -0.36
CA ARG A 142 -3.84 21.76 0.32
C ARG A 142 -4.69 21.04 1.35
N ILE A 143 -4.96 21.71 2.47
CA ILE A 143 -5.95 21.25 3.44
C ILE A 143 -7.35 21.50 2.88
N VAL A 144 -8.10 20.44 2.65
CA VAL A 144 -9.51 20.52 2.20
C VAL A 144 -10.41 20.82 3.40
N SER A 145 -10.28 20.06 4.49
CA SER A 145 -11.06 20.24 5.71
C SER A 145 -10.29 19.76 6.93
N VAL A 146 -10.60 20.33 8.10
CA VAL A 146 -10.05 19.92 9.40
C VAL A 146 -11.22 19.61 10.32
N SER A 147 -11.24 18.39 10.85
CA SER A 147 -12.19 17.87 11.83
C SER A 147 -11.56 17.86 13.22
N GLU A 148 -12.27 17.41 14.26
CA GLU A 148 -11.75 17.34 15.64
C GLU A 148 -10.52 16.42 15.79
N GLU A 149 -10.49 15.31 15.06
CA GLU A 149 -9.46 14.26 15.20
C GLU A 149 -8.76 13.90 13.88
N SER A 150 -9.14 14.55 12.77
CA SER A 150 -8.61 14.26 11.44
C SER A 150 -8.51 15.50 10.55
N ALA A 151 -7.75 15.40 9.47
CA ALA A 151 -7.71 16.38 8.41
C ALA A 151 -7.79 15.68 7.05
N VAL A 152 -8.50 16.30 6.11
CA VAL A 152 -8.54 15.86 4.71
C VAL A 152 -7.58 16.74 3.91
N ILE A 153 -6.61 16.12 3.27
CA ILE A 153 -5.64 16.78 2.39
C ILE A 153 -5.90 16.41 0.93
N GLU A 154 -5.60 17.32 0.02
CA GLU A 154 -5.62 17.09 -1.41
C GLU A 154 -4.19 17.21 -1.94
N SER A 155 -3.72 16.18 -2.63
CA SER A 155 -2.44 16.19 -3.35
C SER A 155 -2.52 15.31 -4.59
N PHE A 156 -1.81 15.70 -5.65
CA PHE A 156 -1.84 15.03 -6.97
C PHE A 156 -3.27 14.81 -7.54
N GLY A 157 -4.25 15.62 -7.13
CA GLY A 157 -5.65 15.48 -7.55
C GLY A 157 -6.44 14.39 -6.82
N GLU A 158 -5.84 13.76 -5.81
CA GLU A 158 -6.47 12.78 -4.92
C GLU A 158 -6.64 13.37 -3.52
N LYS A 159 -7.63 12.85 -2.78
CA LYS A 159 -7.92 13.27 -1.41
C LYS A 159 -7.63 12.14 -0.44
N PHE A 160 -6.98 12.49 0.66
CA PHE A 160 -6.56 11.57 1.71
C PHE A 160 -7.06 12.11 3.04
N GLU A 161 -7.59 11.23 3.90
CA GLU A 161 -7.82 11.56 5.30
C GLU A 161 -6.66 11.06 6.14
N ILE A 162 -6.28 11.90 7.11
CA ILE A 162 -5.18 11.66 8.02
C ILE A 162 -5.69 11.94 9.43
N GLU A 163 -5.58 10.94 10.31
CA GLU A 163 -5.93 11.05 11.73
C GLU A 163 -4.75 11.56 12.56
N ILE A 164 -5.03 12.09 13.76
CA ILE A 164 -3.97 12.51 14.68
C ILE A 164 -3.07 11.30 15.01
N GLY A 165 -1.77 11.47 14.82
CA GLY A 165 -0.74 10.45 15.03
C GLY A 165 -0.42 9.62 13.79
N GLU A 166 -1.22 9.73 12.72
CA GLU A 166 -1.01 9.01 11.46
C GLU A 166 0.02 9.73 10.58
N SER A 167 0.85 8.95 9.87
CA SER A 167 1.81 9.45 8.89
C SER A 167 1.19 9.58 7.50
N PHE A 168 1.76 10.44 6.65
CA PHE A 168 1.27 10.62 5.28
C PHE A 168 1.36 9.33 4.44
N GLY A 169 2.30 8.42 4.74
CA GLY A 169 2.43 7.12 4.11
C GLY A 169 1.37 6.09 4.56
N GLU A 170 0.69 6.32 5.67
CA GLU A 170 -0.38 5.46 6.20
C GLU A 170 -1.78 5.92 5.76
N ALA A 171 -1.89 7.21 5.38
CA ALA A 171 -3.12 7.88 5.01
C ALA A 171 -4.03 7.09 4.06
N LEU A 172 -5.31 6.99 4.44
CA LEU A 172 -6.33 6.33 3.64
C LEU A 172 -6.82 7.25 2.52
N GLY A 173 -6.63 6.82 1.26
CA GLY A 173 -7.25 7.48 0.11
C GLY A 173 -8.77 7.40 0.19
N ILE A 174 -9.46 8.54 0.08
CA ILE A 174 -10.91 8.60 0.08
C ILE A 174 -11.43 8.68 -1.35
N GLU A 175 -12.18 7.67 -1.78
CA GLU A 175 -13.07 7.82 -2.94
C GLU A 175 -14.26 8.71 -2.54
N ILE A 176 -14.21 9.99 -2.87
CA ILE A 176 -15.39 10.86 -2.76
C ILE A 176 -16.36 10.45 -3.89
N PRO A 177 -17.59 10.01 -3.60
CA PRO A 177 -18.62 9.85 -4.63
C PRO A 177 -18.77 11.18 -5.37
N ARG A 178 -18.59 11.17 -6.70
CA ARG A 178 -18.87 12.36 -7.51
C ARG A 178 -20.30 12.79 -7.22
N ASP A 179 -20.43 14.01 -6.72
CA ASP A 179 -21.63 14.61 -6.18
C ASP A 179 -22.90 14.28 -6.99
N ALA A 180 -23.90 13.80 -6.26
CA ALA A 180 -25.27 13.67 -6.72
C ALA A 180 -25.97 15.01 -6.47
N GLY A 181 -26.02 15.87 -7.49
CA GLY A 181 -26.98 16.97 -7.52
C GLY A 181 -26.50 18.23 -8.22
N ASP A 182 -26.80 18.35 -9.52
CA ASP A 182 -27.08 19.65 -10.12
C ASP A 182 -28.62 19.82 -10.15
N PRO A 183 -29.24 20.59 -9.22
CA PRO A 183 -30.65 20.89 -9.29
C PRO A 183 -30.86 22.25 -9.94
N LEU A 184 -30.53 22.38 -11.23
CA LEU A 184 -30.93 23.52 -12.05
C LEU A 184 -31.26 23.05 -13.47
N ASP A 185 -32.40 22.37 -13.63
CA ASP A 185 -33.15 22.46 -14.88
C ASP A 185 -34.56 22.96 -14.58
N GLY A 186 -34.93 23.98 -15.33
CA GLY A 186 -35.98 24.92 -15.00
C GLY A 186 -37.36 24.37 -15.30
N ALA A 187 -38.33 24.90 -14.53
CA ALA A 187 -39.71 24.96 -14.98
C ALA A 187 -39.81 25.64 -16.36
N PRO A 188 -40.82 25.26 -17.13
CA PRO A 188 -41.87 26.22 -17.45
C PRO A 188 -43.22 25.66 -16.96
N GLY A 189 -44.13 26.43 -16.38
CA GLY A 189 -44.49 27.78 -16.76
C GLY A 189 -45.68 27.72 -17.71
N VAL A 190 -46.87 27.51 -17.12
CA VAL A 190 -48.25 27.71 -17.63
C VAL A 190 -48.72 26.88 -18.82
#